data_AF-A0A397ES04-F1
#
_entry.id   AF-A0A397ES04-F1
#
_cell.length_a   1.000
_cell.length_b   1.000
_cell.length_c   1.000
_cell.angle_alpha   90.00
_cell.angle_beta   90.00
_cell.angle_gamma   90.00
#
_symmetry.space_group_name_H-M   'P 1'
#
loop_
_entity.id
_entity.type
_entity.pdbx_description
1 polymer ?
#
loop_
_entity_poly.entity_id
_entity_poly.type
_entity_poly.pdbx_seq_one_letter_code
_entity_poly.pdbx_strand_id
1 'polypeptide(L)'
;GEDHLHLTPPLTVDTKAALPFVSALLPWLYLVHHTDAKQLDRVLAILAKSDGRDKACKITQYMCKLVMAINQPTYKPLVGTLATQLSGTRRVLRLGRCLKFFPNAMAASQEPHGWKRAVATLGAVVGGAGDFGDDVCWASDMNLLSTSVATSLEVWIDRLWVFSVACDLPLNTSDLLDARLAFVAASNADTADNERTKAAVHLHNCRATYVSVWLAQVKLVADFFHSTRRAYDWPTASPMQDALCGLVSASCAMIKMWQPSILQKQHLS
;
A
#
# COMPACT_ATOMS: atom_id res chain seq x y z
N GLY A 1 -40.28 17.04 -29.10
CA GLY A 1 -40.29 17.26 -27.64
C GLY A 1 -41.03 16.09 -27.04
N GLU A 2 -40.56 15.43 -26.00
CA GLU A 2 -39.57 15.82 -24.99
C GLU A 2 -38.81 14.59 -24.49
N ASP A 3 -37.65 14.87 -23.91
CA ASP A 3 -36.62 13.96 -23.42
C ASP A 3 -37.01 13.13 -22.19
N HIS A 4 -36.26 12.03 -22.04
CA HIS A 4 -36.15 11.14 -20.90
C HIS A 4 -35.92 11.84 -19.55
N LEU A 5 -36.46 11.29 -18.46
CA LEU A 5 -35.87 11.37 -17.13
C LEU A 5 -36.19 10.11 -16.32
N HIS A 6 -35.32 9.11 -16.47
CA HIS A 6 -35.19 8.02 -15.51
C HIS A 6 -34.65 8.60 -14.20
N LEU A 7 -35.55 8.79 -13.23
CA LEU A 7 -35.19 9.13 -11.85
C LEU A 7 -34.40 7.96 -11.26
N THR A 8 -33.11 8.19 -11.02
CA THR A 8 -32.28 7.34 -10.16
C THR A 8 -32.92 7.28 -8.76
N PRO A 9 -32.96 6.09 -8.12
CA PRO A 9 -33.46 6.01 -6.75
C PRO A 9 -32.56 6.85 -5.82
N PRO A 10 -33.12 7.51 -4.79
CA PRO A 10 -32.36 8.32 -3.86
C PRO A 10 -31.32 7.44 -3.15
N LEU A 11 -30.07 7.92 -3.09
CA LEU A 11 -29.01 7.30 -2.29
C LEU A 11 -29.44 7.29 -0.82
N THR A 12 -29.85 6.12 -0.33
CA THR A 12 -30.05 5.88 1.10
C THR A 12 -28.68 5.73 1.75
N VAL A 13 -28.14 6.83 2.27
CA VAL A 13 -26.97 6.80 3.16
C VAL A 13 -27.42 6.18 4.49
N ASP A 14 -26.96 4.98 4.79
CA ASP A 14 -27.27 4.30 6.05
C ASP A 14 -26.59 5.02 7.22
N THR A 15 -27.35 5.92 7.85
CA THR A 15 -26.91 6.77 8.97
C THR A 15 -26.47 5.97 10.20
N LYS A 16 -26.89 4.70 10.31
CA LYS A 16 -26.48 3.80 11.41
C LYS A 16 -25.04 3.31 11.27
N ALA A 17 -24.48 3.29 10.05
CA ALA A 17 -23.07 2.94 9.81
C ALA A 17 -22.14 4.16 9.92
N ALA A 18 -22.65 5.37 9.68
CA ALA A 18 -21.87 6.61 9.78
C ALA A 18 -21.61 7.04 11.24
N LEU A 19 -22.58 6.86 12.14
CA LEU A 19 -22.42 7.16 13.58
C LEU A 19 -21.28 6.40 14.28
N PRO A 20 -21.10 5.08 14.10
CA PRO A 20 -20.00 4.34 14.72
C PRO A 20 -18.63 4.71 14.14
N PHE A 21 -18.56 5.19 12.89
CA PHE A 21 -17.32 5.67 12.30
C PHE A 21 -16.80 6.94 12.99
N VAL A 22 -17.68 7.93 13.23
CA VAL A 22 -17.31 9.19 13.89
C VAL A 22 -16.97 8.98 15.37
N SER A 23 -17.68 8.09 16.07
CA SER A 23 -17.39 7.79 17.47
C SER A 23 -16.10 6.98 17.66
N ALA A 24 -15.75 6.09 16.72
CA ALA A 24 -14.48 5.37 16.72
C ALA A 24 -13.27 6.26 16.40
N LEU A 25 -13.47 7.36 15.65
CA LEU A 25 -12.43 8.34 15.32
C LEU A 25 -12.01 9.23 16.49
N LEU A 26 -12.91 9.52 17.44
CA LEU A 26 -12.68 10.47 18.52
C LEU A 26 -11.51 10.10 19.46
N PRO A 27 -11.39 8.87 19.99
CA PRO A 27 -10.24 8.46 20.82
C PRO A 27 -8.90 8.57 20.10
N TRP A 28 -8.90 8.40 18.78
CA TRP A 28 -7.71 8.44 17.96
C TRP A 28 -7.33 9.83 17.50
N LEU A 29 -8.30 10.69 17.19
CA LEU A 29 -8.07 12.13 17.03
C LEU A 29 -7.52 12.74 18.32
N TYR A 30 -8.00 12.27 19.47
CA TYR A 30 -7.46 12.64 20.78
C TYR A 30 -6.01 12.15 20.95
N LEU A 31 -5.72 10.88 20.64
CA LEU A 31 -4.36 10.33 20.64
C LEU A 31 -3.43 11.11 19.71
N VAL A 32 -3.85 11.37 18.47
CA VAL A 32 -3.12 12.15 17.48
C VAL A 32 -2.85 13.58 17.97
N HIS A 33 -3.85 14.25 18.56
CA HIS A 33 -3.71 15.58 19.14
C HIS A 33 -2.71 15.61 20.32
N HIS A 34 -2.57 14.50 21.04
CA HIS A 34 -1.66 14.39 22.20
C HIS A 34 -0.36 13.65 21.86
N THR A 35 -0.14 13.26 20.60
CA THR A 35 1.09 12.59 20.19
C THR A 35 2.20 13.62 20.06
N ASP A 36 3.16 13.58 20.98
CA ASP A 36 4.40 14.36 20.86
C ASP A 36 5.18 13.87 19.62
N ALA A 37 5.89 14.75 18.92
CA ALA A 37 6.74 14.43 17.78
C ALA A 37 7.71 13.27 18.11
N LYS A 38 8.25 13.24 19.34
CA LYS A 38 9.11 12.15 19.82
C LYS A 38 8.40 10.80 19.90
N GLN A 39 7.10 10.78 20.21
CA GLN A 39 6.31 9.56 20.25
C GLN A 39 5.98 9.08 18.85
N LEU A 40 5.63 10.00 17.94
CA LEU A 40 5.45 9.71 16.53
C LEU A 40 6.71 9.07 15.94
N ASP A 41 7.89 9.66 16.16
CA ASP A 41 9.16 9.12 15.68
C ASP A 41 9.45 7.71 16.20
N ARG A 42 9.14 7.44 17.47
CA ARG A 42 9.30 6.09 18.06
C ARG A 42 8.38 5.07 17.39
N VAL A 43 7.12 5.41 17.17
CA VAL A 43 6.17 4.50 16.52
C VAL A 43 6.60 4.25 15.07
N LEU A 44 6.99 5.30 14.34
CA LEU A 44 7.49 5.17 12.98
C LEU A 44 8.78 4.31 12.91
N ALA A 45 9.68 4.44 13.89
CA ALA A 45 10.87 3.60 13.99
C ALA A 45 10.54 2.13 14.26
N ILE A 46 9.56 1.84 15.14
CA ILE A 46 9.08 0.48 15.38
C ILE A 46 8.47 -0.11 14.11
N LEU A 47 7.61 0.66 13.43
CA LEU A 47 7.00 0.25 12.16
C LEU A 47 8.05 -0.03 11.08
N ALA A 48 9.10 0.78 10.99
CA ALA A 48 10.20 0.53 10.06
C ALA A 48 10.93 -0.79 10.35
N LYS A 49 10.99 -1.24 11.61
CA LYS A 49 11.58 -2.53 11.99
C LYS A 49 10.61 -3.70 11.80
N SER A 50 9.29 -3.49 11.87
CA SER A 50 8.28 -4.52 11.65
C SER A 50 7.90 -4.68 10.17
N ASP A 51 8.16 -3.69 9.33
CA ASP A 51 7.77 -3.64 7.91
C ASP A 51 8.26 -4.88 7.12
N GLY A 52 9.53 -5.28 7.28
CA GLY A 52 10.07 -6.50 6.67
C GLY A 52 9.41 -7.78 7.18
N ARG A 53 9.04 -7.82 8.47
CA ARG A 53 8.34 -8.97 9.07
C ARG A 53 6.91 -9.09 8.54
N ASP A 54 6.20 -7.97 8.37
CA ASP A 54 4.87 -7.95 7.72
C ASP A 54 4.97 -8.52 6.30
N LYS A 55 5.97 -8.13 5.51
CA LYS A 55 6.15 -8.67 4.15
C LYS A 55 6.47 -10.15 4.15
N ALA A 56 7.32 -10.64 5.06
CA ALA A 56 7.59 -12.06 5.20
C ALA A 56 6.31 -12.85 5.55
N CYS A 57 5.55 -12.38 6.53
CA CYS A 57 4.25 -12.97 6.88
C CYS A 57 3.27 -12.95 5.68
N LYS A 58 3.25 -11.86 4.89
CA LYS A 58 2.41 -11.76 3.69
C LYS A 58 2.83 -12.80 2.65
N ILE A 59 4.13 -12.96 2.39
CA ILE A 59 4.63 -13.97 1.46
C ILE A 59 4.19 -15.37 1.90
N THR A 60 4.43 -15.74 3.16
CA THR A 60 4.01 -17.04 3.70
C THR A 60 2.49 -17.24 3.60
N GLN A 61 1.70 -16.22 3.99
CA GLN A 61 0.24 -16.26 3.93
C GLN A 61 -0.27 -16.51 2.50
N TYR A 62 0.32 -15.85 1.51
CA TYR A 62 -0.14 -15.96 0.12
C TYR A 62 0.39 -17.22 -0.56
N MET A 63 1.53 -17.77 -0.11
CA MET A 63 1.94 -19.15 -0.47
C MET A 63 0.94 -20.18 0.07
N CYS A 64 0.49 -20.03 1.32
CA CYS A 64 -0.58 -20.87 1.88
C CYS A 64 -1.87 -20.78 1.04
N LYS A 65 -2.30 -19.56 0.68
CA LYS A 65 -3.47 -19.35 -0.21
C LYS A 65 -3.28 -20.01 -1.58
N LEU A 66 -2.08 -19.94 -2.16
CA LEU A 66 -1.79 -20.56 -3.45
C LEU A 66 -1.88 -22.09 -3.37
N VAL A 67 -1.30 -22.70 -2.33
CA VAL A 67 -1.39 -24.15 -2.08
C VAL A 67 -2.84 -24.59 -1.94
N MET A 68 -3.66 -23.82 -1.21
CA MET A 68 -5.10 -24.10 -1.09
C MET A 68 -5.85 -23.94 -2.42
N ALA A 69 -5.50 -22.93 -3.23
CA ALA A 69 -6.13 -22.71 -4.52
C ALA A 69 -5.90 -23.89 -5.48
N ILE A 70 -4.74 -24.57 -5.37
CA ILE A 70 -4.35 -25.71 -6.21
C ILE A 70 -4.89 -27.04 -5.67
N ASN A 71 -4.79 -27.30 -4.36
CA ASN A 71 -5.03 -28.63 -3.75
C ASN A 71 -6.32 -28.69 -2.90
N GLN A 72 -7.35 -27.93 -3.30
CA GLN A 72 -8.55 -27.49 -2.57
C GLN A 72 -9.11 -28.33 -1.39
N PRO A 73 -9.25 -29.68 -1.42
CA PRO A 73 -9.85 -30.39 -0.29
C PRO A 73 -8.86 -30.81 0.81
N THR A 74 -7.62 -31.18 0.47
CA THR A 74 -6.73 -31.93 1.39
C THR A 74 -6.11 -31.05 2.49
N TYR A 75 -5.83 -29.78 2.20
CA TYR A 75 -5.04 -28.91 3.08
C TYR A 75 -5.83 -27.74 3.69
N LYS A 76 -7.10 -27.59 3.31
CA LYS A 76 -7.95 -26.46 3.68
C LYS A 76 -8.05 -26.21 5.20
N PRO A 77 -8.21 -27.20 6.09
CA PRO A 77 -8.36 -26.92 7.53
C PRO A 77 -7.06 -26.45 8.19
N LEU A 78 -5.91 -27.06 7.88
CA LEU A 78 -4.63 -26.70 8.49
C LEU A 78 -4.04 -25.42 7.88
N VAL A 79 -3.96 -25.37 6.55
CA VAL A 79 -3.34 -24.25 5.81
C VAL A 79 -4.23 -23.02 5.83
N GLY A 80 -5.55 -23.19 5.87
CA GLY A 80 -6.50 -22.09 6.03
C GLY A 80 -6.35 -21.39 7.38
N THR A 81 -6.23 -22.17 8.47
CA THR A 81 -6.03 -21.62 9.82
C THR A 81 -4.72 -20.82 9.90
N LEU A 82 -3.63 -21.37 9.36
CA LEU A 82 -2.35 -20.66 9.30
C LEU A 82 -2.43 -19.36 8.49
N ALA A 83 -3.09 -19.38 7.33
CA ALA A 83 -3.28 -18.17 6.52
C ALA A 83 -4.07 -17.08 7.24
N THR A 84 -5.09 -17.47 8.02
CA THR A 84 -5.87 -16.55 8.86
C THR A 84 -5.03 -15.97 10.00
N GLN A 85 -4.29 -16.82 10.72
CA GLN A 85 -3.39 -16.37 11.80
C GLN A 85 -2.31 -15.42 11.29
N LEU A 86 -1.69 -15.71 10.15
CA LEU A 86 -0.71 -14.82 9.52
C LEU A 86 -1.35 -13.47 9.12
N SER A 87 -2.61 -13.46 8.67
CA SER A 87 -3.35 -12.23 8.41
C SER A 87 -3.52 -11.37 9.68
N GLY A 88 -3.89 -12.00 10.79
CA GLY A 88 -4.03 -11.34 12.10
C GLY A 88 -2.70 -10.79 12.61
N THR A 89 -1.64 -11.59 12.55
CA THR A 89 -0.27 -11.15 12.89
C THR A 89 0.14 -9.93 12.08
N ARG A 90 -0.19 -9.87 10.80
CA ARG A 90 0.10 -8.70 9.94
C ARG A 90 -0.71 -7.45 10.31
N ARG A 91 -1.92 -7.58 10.85
CA ARG A 91 -2.65 -6.43 11.41
C ARG A 91 -1.89 -5.88 12.62
N VAL A 92 -1.47 -6.75 13.55
CA VAL A 92 -0.66 -6.37 14.73
C VAL A 92 0.64 -5.67 14.33
N LEU A 93 1.38 -6.24 13.37
CA LEU A 93 2.66 -5.67 12.92
C LEU A 93 2.53 -4.29 12.25
N ARG A 94 1.31 -3.93 11.82
CA ARG A 94 0.98 -2.65 11.18
C ARG A 94 0.19 -1.71 12.09
N LEU A 95 0.03 -2.02 13.38
CA LEU A 95 -0.69 -1.15 14.31
C LEU A 95 -0.08 0.25 14.36
N GLY A 96 -0.92 1.27 14.24
CA GLY A 96 -0.50 2.67 14.23
C GLY A 96 0.14 3.10 12.91
N ARG A 97 0.02 2.30 11.85
CA ARG A 97 0.49 2.67 10.51
C ARG A 97 -0.25 3.88 9.95
N CYS A 98 -1.46 4.17 10.43
CA CYS A 98 -2.20 5.39 10.13
C CYS A 98 -1.37 6.66 10.41
N LEU A 99 -0.44 6.61 11.36
CA LEU A 99 0.48 7.72 11.66
C LEU A 99 1.48 8.02 10.52
N LYS A 100 1.66 7.11 9.55
CA LYS A 100 2.39 7.40 8.30
C LYS A 100 1.67 8.46 7.45
N PHE A 101 0.42 8.82 7.78
CA PHE A 101 -0.27 9.99 7.21
C PHE A 101 0.59 11.26 7.29
N PHE A 102 1.22 11.55 8.44
CA PHE A 102 2.00 12.77 8.63
C PHE A 102 3.17 12.90 7.64
N PRO A 103 4.12 11.95 7.58
CA PRO A 103 5.21 12.03 6.61
C PRO A 103 4.71 11.97 5.17
N ASN A 104 3.63 11.25 4.87
CA ASN A 104 3.06 11.19 3.51
C ASN A 104 2.42 12.51 3.09
N ALA A 105 1.68 13.18 3.99
CA ALA A 105 1.10 14.49 3.74
C ALA A 105 2.19 15.56 3.59
N MET A 106 3.26 15.48 4.39
CA MET A 106 4.43 16.34 4.23
C MET A 106 5.09 16.12 2.86
N ALA A 107 5.34 14.88 2.45
CA ALA A 107 5.88 14.57 1.11
C ALA A 107 4.96 15.09 0.00
N ALA A 108 3.65 14.90 0.12
CA ALA A 108 2.68 15.42 -0.84
C ALA A 108 2.73 16.95 -0.95
N SER A 109 2.95 17.67 0.16
CA SER A 109 3.07 19.14 0.14
C SER A 109 4.33 19.65 -0.57
N GLN A 110 5.37 18.82 -0.64
CA GLN A 110 6.62 19.11 -1.35
C GLN A 110 6.52 18.91 -2.86
N GLU A 111 5.53 18.14 -3.34
CA GLU A 111 5.28 17.98 -4.78
C GLU A 111 4.97 19.33 -5.44
N PRO A 112 5.41 19.62 -6.66
CA PRO A 112 5.06 20.85 -7.36
C PRO A 112 3.54 21.06 -7.46
N HIS A 113 3.09 22.33 -7.45
CA HIS A 113 1.68 22.66 -7.64
C HIS A 113 1.15 22.06 -8.95
N GLY A 114 0.01 21.37 -8.88
CA GLY A 114 -0.60 20.70 -10.03
C GLY A 114 -1.24 19.37 -9.64
N TRP A 115 -1.46 18.53 -10.65
CA TRP A 115 -2.14 17.25 -10.48
C TRP A 115 -1.38 16.30 -9.54
N LYS A 116 -0.03 16.28 -9.57
CA LYS A 116 0.79 15.43 -8.70
C LYS A 116 0.52 15.69 -7.22
N ARG A 117 0.60 16.97 -6.79
CA ARG A 117 0.28 17.37 -5.41
C ARG A 117 -1.15 17.00 -5.00
N ALA A 118 -2.13 17.25 -5.88
CA ALA A 118 -3.53 16.95 -5.58
C ALA A 118 -3.75 15.45 -5.37
N VAL A 119 -3.23 14.62 -6.29
CA VAL A 119 -3.33 13.16 -6.21
C VAL A 119 -2.53 12.60 -5.03
N ALA A 120 -1.33 13.12 -4.75
CA ALA A 120 -0.52 12.69 -3.62
C ALA A 120 -1.19 13.03 -2.28
N THR A 121 -1.81 14.21 -2.18
CA THR A 121 -2.56 14.62 -0.98
C THR A 121 -3.78 13.73 -0.77
N LEU A 122 -4.55 13.48 -1.83
CA LEU A 122 -5.70 12.58 -1.77
C LEU A 122 -5.27 11.16 -1.38
N GLY A 123 -4.20 10.65 -1.98
CA GLY A 123 -3.63 9.34 -1.66
C GLY A 123 -3.19 9.25 -0.20
N ALA A 124 -2.53 10.28 0.33
CA ALA A 124 -2.14 10.34 1.75
C ALA A 124 -3.35 10.30 2.69
N VAL A 125 -4.40 11.08 2.41
CA VAL A 125 -5.64 11.12 3.21
C VAL A 125 -6.37 9.79 3.17
N VAL A 126 -6.61 9.26 1.97
CA VAL A 126 -7.34 8.00 1.77
C VAL A 126 -6.57 6.82 2.36
N GLY A 127 -5.25 6.76 2.12
CA GLY A 127 -4.37 5.73 2.68
C GLY A 127 -4.32 5.78 4.21
N GLY A 128 -4.22 6.98 4.78
CA GLY A 128 -4.27 7.18 6.23
C GLY A 128 -5.59 6.73 6.85
N ALA A 129 -6.72 7.06 6.20
CA ALA A 129 -8.05 6.61 6.63
C ALA A 129 -8.22 5.08 6.54
N GLY A 130 -7.66 4.45 5.50
CA GLY A 130 -7.65 3.00 5.34
C GLY A 130 -6.81 2.30 6.42
N ASP A 131 -5.59 2.77 6.66
CA ASP A 131 -4.72 2.24 7.73
C ASP A 131 -5.35 2.46 9.12
N PHE A 132 -6.08 3.56 9.31
CA PHE A 132 -6.85 3.80 10.53
C PHE A 132 -7.97 2.77 10.72
N GLY A 133 -8.72 2.48 9.66
CA GLY A 133 -9.74 1.44 9.71
C GLY A 133 -9.15 0.06 10.06
N ASP A 134 -7.96 -0.26 9.53
CA ASP A 134 -7.25 -1.51 9.86
C ASP A 134 -6.97 -1.62 11.39
N ASP A 135 -6.62 -0.51 12.06
CA ASP A 135 -6.44 -0.45 13.51
C ASP A 135 -7.76 -0.68 14.28
N VAL A 136 -8.88 -0.14 13.77
CA VAL A 136 -10.23 -0.35 14.34
C VAL A 136 -10.69 -1.79 14.19
N CYS A 137 -10.46 -2.41 13.03
CA CYS A 137 -10.75 -3.83 12.82
C CYS A 137 -9.93 -4.71 13.77
N TRP A 138 -8.65 -4.39 13.98
CA TRP A 138 -7.84 -5.08 14.98
C TRP A 138 -8.40 -4.93 16.41
N ALA A 139 -8.84 -3.73 16.80
CA ALA A 139 -9.45 -3.52 18.12
C ALA A 139 -10.72 -4.35 18.29
N SER A 140 -11.52 -4.50 17.23
CA SER A 140 -12.68 -5.40 17.23
C SER A 140 -12.28 -6.88 17.32
N ASP A 141 -11.21 -7.31 16.65
CA ASP A 141 -10.68 -8.68 16.76
C ASP A 141 -10.26 -9.02 18.21
N MET A 142 -9.87 -8.00 18.99
CA MET A 142 -9.56 -8.10 20.43
C MET A 142 -10.78 -8.00 21.34
N ASN A 143 -12.01 -7.98 20.78
CA ASN A 143 -13.27 -7.75 21.50
C ASN A 143 -13.35 -6.40 22.25
N LEU A 144 -12.57 -5.40 21.81
CA LEU A 144 -12.64 -4.04 22.37
C LEU A 144 -13.78 -3.23 21.73
N LEU A 145 -14.26 -3.64 20.56
CA LEU A 145 -15.34 -3.01 19.80
C LEU A 145 -16.31 -4.08 19.27
N SER A 146 -17.53 -3.66 18.94
CA SER A 146 -18.56 -4.56 18.38
C SER A 146 -18.16 -5.09 17.01
N THR A 147 -18.28 -6.41 16.82
CA THR A 147 -17.98 -7.12 15.57
C THR A 147 -18.77 -6.56 14.38
N SER A 148 -20.01 -6.08 14.60
CA SER A 148 -20.83 -5.51 13.54
C SER A 148 -20.23 -4.23 12.94
N VAL A 149 -19.53 -3.42 13.75
CA VAL A 149 -18.86 -2.21 13.28
C VAL A 149 -17.66 -2.58 12.41
N ALA A 150 -16.88 -3.58 12.84
CA ALA A 150 -15.72 -4.03 12.08
C ALA A 150 -16.09 -4.63 10.72
N THR A 151 -17.14 -5.45 10.64
CA THR A 151 -17.56 -6.05 9.35
C THR A 151 -17.96 -4.99 8.32
N SER A 152 -18.71 -3.96 8.73
CA SER A 152 -19.05 -2.85 7.83
C SER A 152 -17.83 -2.02 7.46
N LEU A 153 -16.88 -1.85 8.38
CA LEU A 153 -15.67 -1.08 8.16
C LEU A 153 -14.69 -1.78 7.22
N GLU A 154 -14.57 -3.11 7.28
CA GLU A 154 -13.70 -3.91 6.40
C GLU A 154 -13.99 -3.65 4.91
N VAL A 155 -15.27 -3.58 4.53
CA VAL A 155 -15.67 -3.26 3.15
C VAL A 155 -15.18 -1.89 2.72
N TRP A 156 -15.27 -0.89 3.60
CA TRP A 156 -14.79 0.46 3.31
C TRP A 156 -13.26 0.55 3.29
N ILE A 157 -12.56 -0.17 4.17
CA ILE A 157 -11.09 -0.24 4.17
C ILE A 157 -10.58 -0.80 2.85
N ASP A 158 -11.17 -1.89 2.35
CA ASP A 158 -10.78 -2.47 1.07
C ASP A 158 -11.04 -1.49 -0.09
N ARG A 159 -12.15 -0.74 -0.06
CA ARG A 159 -12.43 0.33 -1.04
C ARG A 159 -11.44 1.49 -0.95
N LEU A 160 -11.13 1.97 0.25
CA LEU A 160 -10.14 3.02 0.48
C LEU A 160 -8.76 2.56 -0.01
N TRP A 161 -8.42 1.29 0.16
CA TRP A 161 -7.19 0.73 -0.40
C TRP A 161 -7.17 0.80 -1.92
N VAL A 162 -8.26 0.44 -2.61
CA VAL A 162 -8.36 0.62 -4.07
C VAL A 162 -8.14 2.08 -4.46
N PHE A 163 -8.80 3.02 -3.79
CA PHE A 163 -8.65 4.46 -4.07
C PHE A 163 -7.21 4.95 -3.84
N SER A 164 -6.56 4.50 -2.77
CA SER A 164 -5.14 4.81 -2.51
C SER A 164 -4.26 4.29 -3.65
N VAL A 165 -4.47 3.05 -4.10
CA VAL A 165 -3.70 2.49 -5.22
C VAL A 165 -3.99 3.23 -6.52
N ALA A 166 -5.24 3.65 -6.76
CA ALA A 166 -5.62 4.44 -7.93
C ALA A 166 -4.96 5.83 -7.94
N CYS A 167 -4.61 6.39 -6.77
CA CYS A 167 -3.81 7.61 -6.66
C CYS A 167 -2.32 7.33 -6.88
N ASP A 168 -1.78 6.26 -6.29
CA ASP A 168 -0.36 5.93 -6.36
C ASP A 168 0.10 5.48 -7.75
N LEU A 169 -0.77 4.77 -8.49
CA LEU A 169 -0.44 4.21 -9.80
C LEU A 169 -0.04 5.28 -10.84
N PRO A 170 -0.80 6.36 -11.08
CA PRO A 170 -0.39 7.42 -12.01
C PRO A 170 0.84 8.20 -11.52
N LEU A 171 0.98 8.43 -10.22
CA LEU A 171 2.16 9.08 -9.65
C LEU A 171 3.43 8.27 -9.94
N ASN A 172 3.42 6.98 -9.58
CA ASN A 172 4.56 6.09 -9.81
C ASN A 172 4.81 5.85 -11.31
N THR A 173 3.77 5.93 -12.16
CA THR A 173 3.94 5.87 -13.61
C THR A 173 4.70 7.09 -14.13
N SER A 174 4.39 8.30 -13.65
CA SER A 174 5.17 9.50 -13.98
C SER A 174 6.62 9.34 -13.54
N ASP A 175 6.87 8.91 -12.30
CA ASP A 175 8.23 8.74 -11.78
C ASP A 175 9.01 7.67 -12.54
N LEU A 176 8.32 6.63 -13.03
CA LEU A 176 8.93 5.58 -13.85
C LEU A 176 9.39 6.14 -15.21
N LEU A 177 8.58 6.99 -15.84
CA LEU A 177 8.92 7.64 -17.10
C LEU A 177 10.11 8.57 -16.91
N ASP A 178 10.09 9.40 -15.86
CA ASP A 178 11.19 10.31 -15.52
C ASP A 178 12.49 9.56 -15.23
N ALA A 179 12.44 8.48 -14.44
CA ALA A 179 13.60 7.64 -14.15
C ALA A 179 14.14 6.92 -15.39
N ARG A 180 13.26 6.48 -16.30
CA ARG A 180 13.64 5.87 -17.57
C ARG A 180 14.36 6.87 -18.48
N LEU A 181 13.83 8.09 -18.60
CA LEU A 181 14.45 9.15 -19.39
C LEU A 181 15.84 9.50 -18.85
N ALA A 182 15.98 9.64 -17.53
CA ALA A 182 17.28 9.89 -16.89
C ALA A 182 18.29 8.76 -17.14
N PHE A 183 17.84 7.50 -17.07
CA PHE A 183 18.72 6.35 -17.36
C PHE A 183 19.17 6.31 -18.82
N VAL A 184 18.28 6.55 -19.78
CA VAL A 184 18.62 6.58 -21.21
C VAL A 184 19.56 7.75 -21.51
N ALA A 185 19.31 8.92 -20.94
CA ALA A 185 20.20 10.09 -21.10
C ALA A 185 21.60 9.81 -20.55
N ALA A 186 21.71 9.21 -19.35
CA ALA A 186 23.00 8.82 -18.78
C ALA A 186 23.72 7.74 -19.59
N SER A 187 22.97 6.83 -20.23
CA SER A 187 23.53 5.76 -21.07
C SER A 187 24.08 6.28 -22.40
N ASN A 188 23.55 7.39 -22.90
CA ASN A 188 23.91 7.98 -24.19
C ASN A 188 24.87 9.16 -24.05
N ALA A 189 25.30 9.49 -22.81
CA ALA A 189 26.19 10.61 -22.57
C ALA A 189 27.61 10.27 -23.05
N ASP A 190 28.07 10.98 -24.09
CA ASP A 190 29.46 10.93 -24.51
C ASP A 190 30.35 11.42 -23.36
N THR A 191 31.20 10.52 -22.84
CA THR A 191 32.02 10.80 -21.66
C THR A 191 33.48 10.95 -22.05
N ALA A 192 34.11 12.07 -21.64
CA ALA A 192 35.55 12.23 -21.72
C ALA A 192 36.28 11.24 -20.79
N ASP A 193 37.49 10.82 -21.16
CA ASP A 193 38.26 9.81 -20.45
C ASP A 193 38.51 10.13 -18.97
N ASN A 194 38.66 11.41 -18.63
CA ASN A 194 38.88 11.90 -17.27
C ASN A 194 37.65 11.86 -16.36
N GLU A 195 36.44 11.64 -16.91
CA GLU A 195 35.18 11.59 -16.14
C GLU A 195 34.48 10.23 -16.17
N ARG A 196 35.07 9.22 -16.84
CA ARG A 196 34.49 7.87 -16.99
C ARG A 196 34.02 7.25 -15.67
N THR A 197 34.79 7.38 -14.59
CA THR A 197 34.42 6.84 -13.27
C THR A 197 33.17 7.52 -12.71
N LYS A 198 33.08 8.85 -12.85
CA LYS A 198 31.90 9.61 -12.40
C LYS A 198 30.66 9.27 -13.22
N ALA A 199 30.82 9.14 -14.54
CA ALA A 199 29.75 8.74 -15.43
C ALA A 199 29.26 7.31 -15.16
N ALA A 200 30.17 6.37 -14.88
CA ALA A 200 29.80 5.01 -14.52
C ALA A 200 28.99 4.95 -13.21
N VAL A 201 29.40 5.69 -12.18
CA VAL A 201 28.65 5.81 -10.91
C VAL A 201 27.29 6.47 -11.15
N HIS A 202 27.23 7.52 -11.95
CA HIS A 202 25.97 8.19 -12.29
C HIS A 202 25.02 7.25 -13.04
N LEU A 203 25.50 6.55 -14.07
CA LEU A 203 24.72 5.56 -14.83
C LEU A 203 24.18 4.45 -13.93
N HIS A 204 25.02 3.92 -13.02
CA HIS A 204 24.59 2.92 -12.04
C HIS A 204 23.48 3.46 -11.13
N ASN A 205 23.62 4.70 -10.63
CA ASN A 205 22.61 5.33 -9.77
C ASN A 205 21.28 5.59 -10.50
N CYS A 206 21.34 5.97 -11.77
CA CYS A 206 20.15 6.09 -12.63
C CYS A 206 19.49 4.73 -12.84
N ARG A 207 20.27 3.68 -13.12
CA ARG A 207 19.78 2.30 -13.25
C ARG A 207 19.11 1.82 -11.97
N ALA A 208 19.76 2.01 -10.83
CA ALA A 208 19.24 1.63 -9.52
C ALA A 208 17.90 2.30 -9.23
N THR A 209 17.80 3.60 -9.54
CA THR A 209 16.55 4.37 -9.40
C THR A 209 15.46 3.82 -10.32
N TYR A 210 15.76 3.64 -11.62
CA TYR A 210 14.82 3.08 -12.59
C TYR A 210 14.29 1.70 -12.17
N VAL A 211 15.16 0.77 -11.79
CA VAL A 211 14.74 -0.58 -11.35
C VAL A 211 13.93 -0.51 -10.05
N SER A 212 14.28 0.38 -9.11
CA SER A 212 13.53 0.56 -7.87
C SER A 212 12.10 1.08 -8.09
N VAL A 213 11.92 2.02 -9.03
CA VAL A 213 10.59 2.54 -9.40
C VAL A 213 9.81 1.53 -10.24
N TRP A 214 10.48 0.79 -11.12
CA TRP A 214 9.87 -0.30 -11.88
C TRP A 214 9.32 -1.41 -10.97
N LEU A 215 10.08 -1.82 -9.95
CA LEU A 215 9.59 -2.77 -8.93
C LEU A 215 8.38 -2.23 -8.16
N ALA A 216 8.33 -0.93 -7.89
CA ALA A 216 7.16 -0.30 -7.29
C ALA A 216 5.95 -0.31 -8.23
N GLN A 217 6.16 -0.11 -9.53
CA GLN A 217 5.10 -0.19 -10.54
C GLN A 217 4.49 -1.59 -10.61
N VAL A 218 5.33 -2.63 -10.70
CA VAL A 218 4.89 -4.03 -10.71
C VAL A 218 4.09 -4.35 -9.45
N LYS A 219 4.60 -3.92 -8.29
CA LYS A 219 3.87 -4.05 -7.01
C LYS A 219 2.51 -3.35 -7.06
N LEU A 220 2.44 -2.11 -7.53
CA LEU A 220 1.19 -1.32 -7.56
C LEU A 220 0.15 -1.92 -8.49
N VAL A 221 0.55 -2.43 -9.66
CA VAL A 221 -0.35 -3.16 -10.56
C VAL A 221 -0.90 -4.42 -9.86
N ALA A 222 -0.04 -5.18 -9.16
CA ALA A 222 -0.49 -6.33 -8.40
C ALA A 222 -1.43 -5.94 -7.23
N ASP A 223 -1.11 -4.86 -6.50
CA ASP A 223 -1.97 -4.32 -5.44
C ASP A 223 -3.31 -3.81 -6.00
N PHE A 224 -3.34 -3.26 -7.22
CA PHE A 224 -4.57 -2.82 -7.87
C PHE A 224 -5.52 -3.99 -8.10
N PHE A 225 -5.06 -5.07 -8.74
CA PHE A 225 -5.88 -6.27 -8.93
C PHE A 225 -6.28 -6.93 -7.61
N HIS A 226 -5.37 -6.91 -6.65
CA HIS A 226 -5.62 -7.54 -5.36
C HIS A 226 -6.65 -6.77 -4.50
N SER A 227 -6.54 -5.44 -4.45
CA SER A 227 -7.47 -4.57 -3.73
C SER A 227 -8.85 -4.53 -4.41
N THR A 228 -8.90 -4.43 -5.74
CA THR A 228 -10.17 -4.43 -6.49
C THR A 228 -10.93 -5.73 -6.34
N ARG A 229 -10.24 -6.87 -6.26
CA ARG A 229 -10.86 -8.14 -5.92
C ARG A 229 -11.50 -8.12 -4.53
N ARG A 230 -10.79 -7.62 -3.51
CA ARG A 230 -11.34 -7.58 -2.16
C ARG A 230 -12.52 -6.63 -2.01
N ALA A 231 -12.46 -5.48 -2.69
CA ALA A 231 -13.49 -4.46 -2.59
C ALA A 231 -14.74 -4.74 -3.46
N TYR A 232 -14.56 -5.39 -4.62
CA TYR A 232 -15.58 -5.49 -5.68
C TYR A 232 -15.69 -6.86 -6.37
N ASP A 233 -14.92 -7.87 -5.94
CA ASP A 233 -14.84 -9.19 -6.61
C ASP A 233 -14.44 -9.12 -8.11
N TRP A 234 -13.65 -8.11 -8.49
CA TRP A 234 -13.20 -7.84 -9.87
C TRP A 234 -11.67 -7.97 -10.04
N PRO A 235 -11.10 -8.29 -11.22
CA PRO A 235 -11.74 -8.66 -12.50
C PRO A 235 -12.13 -10.13 -12.60
N THR A 236 -11.59 -10.99 -11.73
CA THR A 236 -11.96 -12.40 -11.68
C THR A 236 -12.16 -12.89 -10.25
N ALA A 237 -13.07 -13.84 -10.10
CA ALA A 237 -13.30 -14.54 -8.84
C ALA A 237 -12.19 -15.57 -8.51
N SER A 238 -11.12 -15.68 -9.30
CA SER A 238 -10.09 -16.71 -9.15
C SER A 238 -9.28 -16.56 -7.85
N PRO A 239 -9.36 -17.53 -6.91
CA PRO A 239 -8.53 -17.52 -5.70
C PRO A 239 -7.03 -17.62 -5.99
N MET A 240 -6.66 -18.21 -7.13
CA MET A 240 -5.27 -18.31 -7.58
C MET A 240 -4.71 -16.95 -7.97
N GLN A 241 -5.48 -16.13 -8.67
CA GLN A 241 -5.04 -14.77 -9.04
C GLN A 241 -4.86 -13.89 -7.80
N ASP A 242 -5.75 -14.00 -6.79
CA ASP A 242 -5.59 -13.33 -5.50
C ASP A 242 -4.26 -13.69 -4.82
N ALA A 243 -3.99 -15.00 -4.76
CA ALA A 243 -2.80 -15.54 -4.15
C ALA A 243 -1.53 -15.01 -4.86
N LEU A 244 -1.51 -15.05 -6.19
CA LEU A 244 -0.40 -14.58 -7.00
C LEU A 244 -0.18 -13.07 -6.89
N CYS A 245 -1.24 -12.26 -6.99
CA CYS A 245 -1.12 -10.80 -6.89
C CYS A 245 -0.58 -10.38 -5.52
N GLY A 246 -1.09 -10.97 -4.44
CA GLY A 246 -0.58 -10.68 -3.11
C GLY A 246 0.87 -11.15 -2.90
N LEU A 247 1.28 -12.27 -3.50
CA LEU A 247 2.66 -12.78 -3.48
C LEU A 247 3.62 -11.86 -4.26
N VAL A 248 3.26 -11.47 -5.48
CA VAL A 248 4.05 -10.56 -6.31
C VAL A 248 4.24 -9.21 -5.60
N SER A 249 3.14 -8.63 -5.11
CA SER A 249 3.17 -7.38 -4.35
C SER A 249 4.12 -7.46 -3.15
N ALA A 250 4.00 -8.52 -2.34
CA ALA A 250 4.84 -8.70 -1.15
C ALA A 250 6.31 -8.92 -1.51
N SER A 251 6.59 -9.68 -2.57
CA SER A 251 7.94 -9.99 -3.03
C SER A 251 8.65 -8.76 -3.57
N CYS A 252 7.99 -7.95 -4.41
CA CYS A 252 8.53 -6.68 -4.88
C CYS A 252 8.85 -5.73 -3.71
N ALA A 253 7.96 -5.65 -2.71
CA ALA A 253 8.21 -4.87 -1.50
C ALA A 253 9.42 -5.38 -0.72
N MET A 254 9.56 -6.71 -0.57
CA MET A 254 10.69 -7.34 0.11
C MET A 254 12.02 -7.07 -0.59
N ILE A 255 12.07 -7.19 -1.93
CA ILE A 255 13.28 -6.89 -2.71
C ILE A 255 13.70 -5.43 -2.53
N LYS A 256 12.74 -4.49 -2.55
CA LYS A 256 13.03 -3.07 -2.28
C LYS A 256 13.51 -2.82 -0.85
N MET A 257 13.09 -3.61 0.14
CA MET A 257 13.60 -3.49 1.51
C MET A 257 14.99 -4.11 1.66
N TRP A 258 15.25 -5.23 0.98
CA TRP A 258 16.53 -5.92 1.03
C TRP A 258 17.65 -5.11 0.35
N GLN A 259 17.32 -4.30 -0.66
CA GLN A 259 18.28 -3.45 -1.39
C GLN A 259 19.49 -4.26 -1.92
N PRO A 260 19.28 -5.21 -2.85
CA PRO A 260 20.38 -5.90 -3.53
C PRO A 260 21.29 -4.90 -4.27
N SER A 261 22.51 -5.32 -4.63
CA SER A 261 23.54 -4.45 -5.23
C SER A 261 23.07 -3.65 -6.45
N ILE A 262 22.17 -4.19 -7.26
CA ILE A 262 21.57 -3.49 -8.41
C ILE A 262 20.68 -2.29 -8.02
N LEU A 263 20.18 -2.25 -6.79
CA LEU A 263 19.36 -1.15 -6.24
C LEU A 263 20.16 -0.21 -5.32
N GLN A 264 21.35 -0.62 -4.89
CA GLN A 264 22.19 0.19 -4.02
C GLN A 264 22.86 1.32 -4.82
N LYS A 265 22.66 2.56 -4.37
CA LYS A 265 23.38 3.70 -4.94
C LYS A 265 24.85 3.64 -4.57
N GLN A 266 25.71 3.95 -5.54
CA GLN A 266 27.15 4.06 -5.39
C GLN A 266 27.54 5.51 -5.09
N HIS A 267 28.59 5.66 -4.31
CA HIS A 267 29.24 6.94 -4.02
C HIS A 267 30.65 6.92 -4.59
N LEU A 268 31.10 8.08 -5.08
CA LEU A 268 32.50 8.26 -5.47
C LEU A 268 33.34 8.20 -4.19
N SER A 269 34.28 7.24 -4.16
CA SER A 269 35.33 7.13 -3.14
C SER A 269 36.45 8.11 -3.40
#